data_AF-A0A3B8YMF6-F1
#
_entry.id   AF-A0A3B8YMF6-F1
#
_cell.length_a   1.000
_cell.length_b   1.000
_cell.length_c   1.000
_cell.angle_alpha   90.00
_cell.angle_beta   90.00
_cell.angle_gamma   90.00
#
_symmetry.space_group_name_H-M   'P 1'
#
loop_
_entity.id
_entity.type
_entity.pdbx_description
1 polymer ?
#
loop_
_entity_poly.entity_id
_entity_poly.type
_entity_poly.pdbx_seq_one_letter_code
_entity_poly.pdbx_strand_id
1 'polypeptide(L)' 'WIEDVVVDENARGKGVAASLVYHALKVAREKGIEKVDLTSTPARVAANRLYQKLGFRKRETNVYRFTF' A
#
# COMPACT_ATOMS: atom_id res chain seq x y z
N TRP A 1 7.21 -5.36 4.36
CA TRP A 1 6.55 -4.97 3.11
C TRP A 1 5.05 -5.19 3.26
N ILE A 2 4.23 -4.39 2.58
CA ILE A 2 2.82 -4.73 2.32
C ILE A 2 2.76 -5.22 0.87
N GLU A 3 2.50 -6.52 0.69
CA GLU A 3 2.40 -7.12 -0.64
C GLU A 3 1.09 -6.74 -1.32
N ASP A 4 -0.03 -7.12 -0.69
CA ASP A 4 -1.36 -6.95 -1.25
C ASP A 4 -2.32 -6.31 -0.26
N VAL A 5 -3.08 -5.34 -0.78
CA VAL A 5 -4.26 -4.79 -0.10
C VAL A 5 -5.45 -5.02 -1.03
N VAL A 6 -6.26 -6.01 -0.67
CA VAL A 6 -7.43 -6.43 -1.43
C VAL A 6 -8.66 -6.27 -0.57
N VAL A 7 -9.71 -5.71 -1.15
CA VAL A 7 -11.03 -5.60 -0.54
C VAL A 7 -12.06 -6.05 -1.56
N ASP A 8 -13.17 -6.58 -1.05
CA ASP A 8 -14.33 -6.90 -1.86
C ASP A 8 -14.82 -5.66 -2.65
N GLU A 9 -15.38 -5.88 -3.82
CA GLU A 9 -15.91 -4.80 -4.65
C GLU A 9 -16.99 -3.98 -3.93
N ASN A 10 -17.86 -4.65 -3.16
CA ASN A 10 -18.92 -4.01 -2.38
C ASN A 10 -18.38 -3.23 -1.17
N ALA A 11 -17.11 -3.40 -0.82
CA ALA A 11 -16.44 -2.68 0.26
C ALA A 11 -15.66 -1.45 -0.24
N ARG A 12 -15.55 -1.25 -1.56
CA ARG A 12 -14.86 -0.09 -2.15
C ARG A 12 -15.58 1.22 -1.79
N GLY A 13 -14.81 2.30 -1.67
CA GLY A 13 -15.33 3.62 -1.28
C GLY A 13 -15.71 3.76 0.20
N LYS A 14 -15.75 2.66 0.98
CA LYS A 14 -16.15 2.66 2.40
C LYS A 14 -14.96 2.79 3.38
N GLY A 15 -13.77 3.08 2.88
CA GLY A 15 -12.57 3.26 3.71
C GLY A 15 -11.90 1.96 4.21
N VAL A 16 -12.42 0.77 3.87
CA VAL A 16 -11.89 -0.51 4.38
C VAL A 16 -10.39 -0.71 4.09
N ALA A 17 -9.95 -0.40 2.87
CA ALA A 17 -8.53 -0.51 2.52
C ALA A 17 -7.65 0.43 3.36
N ALA A 18 -8.14 1.63 3.70
CA ALA A 18 -7.41 2.54 4.59
C ALA A 18 -7.27 1.95 5.99
N SER A 19 -8.34 1.37 6.53
CA SER A 19 -8.32 0.71 7.84
C SER A 19 -7.35 -0.46 7.90
N LEU A 20 -7.30 -1.29 6.86
CA LEU A 20 -6.33 -2.39 6.75
C LEU A 20 -4.89 -1.86 6.79
N VAL A 21 -4.58 -0.84 6.00
CA VAL A 21 -3.23 -0.24 5.96
C VAL A 21 -2.87 0.42 7.30
N TYR A 22 -3.79 1.16 7.92
CA TYR A 22 -3.54 1.75 9.24
C TYR A 22 -3.27 0.69 10.30
N HIS A 23 -4.02 -0.41 10.28
CA HIS A 23 -3.76 -1.52 11.20
C HIS A 23 -2.37 -2.12 10.97
N ALA A 24 -1.97 -2.36 9.73
CA ALA A 24 -0.63 -2.85 9.40
C ALA A 24 0.48 -1.89 9.87
N LEU A 25 0.31 -0.58 9.67
CA LEU A 25 1.24 0.44 10.15
C LEU A 25 1.32 0.48 11.69
N LYS A 26 0.18 0.33 12.38
CA LYS A 26 0.13 0.23 13.84
C LYS A 26 0.95 -0.97 14.33
N VAL A 27 0.73 -2.15 13.75
CA VAL A 27 1.47 -3.37 14.10
C VAL A 27 2.98 -3.20 13.85
N ALA A 28 3.36 -2.59 12.73
CA ALA A 28 4.76 -2.30 12.42
C ALA A 28 5.39 -1.38 13.49
N ARG A 29 4.69 -0.30 13.87
CA ARG A 29 5.13 0.63 14.90
C ARG A 29 5.29 -0.06 16.26
N GLU A 30 4.32 -0.88 16.67
CA GLU A 30 4.36 -1.62 17.93
C GLU A 30 5.53 -2.61 17.99
N LYS A 31 5.96 -3.12 16.84
CA LYS A 31 7.14 -4.00 16.71
C LYS A 31 8.47 -3.24 16.59
N GLY A 32 8.46 -1.91 16.71
CA GLY A 32 9.67 -1.09 16.56
C GLY A 32 10.23 -1.05 15.13
N ILE A 33 9.41 -1.35 14.12
CA ILE A 33 9.84 -1.31 12.72
C ILE A 33 9.88 0.14 12.25
N GLU A 34 11.03 0.55 11.70
CA GLU A 34 11.26 1.92 11.27
C GLU A 34 10.52 2.28 9.97
N LYS A 35 10.34 1.31 9.06
CA LYS A 35 9.88 1.57 7.69
C LYS A 35 8.98 0.46 7.17
N VAL A 36 7.93 0.86 6.46
CA VAL A 36 7.05 -0.03 5.69
C VAL A 36 7.03 0.45 4.25
N ASP A 37 7.48 -0.41 3.34
CA ASP A 37 7.43 -0.16 1.91
C ASP A 37 6.33 -1.00 1.25
N LEU A 38 5.85 -0.50 0.10
CA LEU A 38 4.96 -1.18 -0.84
C LEU A 38 5.29 -0.71 -2.26
N THR A 39 4.88 -1.49 -3.26
CA THR A 39 4.93 -1.07 -4.66
C THR A 39 3.53 -1.08 -5.25
N SER A 40 3.25 -0.16 -6.16
CA SER A 40 1.98 -0.09 -6.88
C SER A 40 2.24 0.36 -8.30
N THR A 41 1.71 -0.37 -9.28
CA THR A 41 1.86 0.03 -10.68
C THR A 41 1.11 1.35 -10.95
N PRO A 42 1.55 2.17 -11.93
CA PRO A 42 0.88 3.43 -12.26
C PRO A 42 -0.61 3.26 -12.63
N ALA A 43 -0.99 2.13 -13.24
CA ALA A 43 -2.36 1.85 -13.65
C ALA A 43 -3.34 1.69 -12.48
N ARG A 44 -2.86 1.40 -11.26
CA ARG A 44 -3.69 1.26 -10.06
C ARG A 44 -4.01 2.63 -9.44
N VAL A 45 -4.72 3.49 -10.16
CA VAL A 45 -4.95 4.91 -9.79
C VAL A 45 -5.55 5.06 -8.40
N ALA A 46 -6.58 4.28 -8.06
CA ALA A 46 -7.24 4.35 -6.74
C ALA A 46 -6.30 3.97 -5.59
N ALA A 47 -5.48 2.91 -5.77
CA ALA A 47 -4.51 2.48 -4.77
C ALA A 47 -3.40 3.51 -4.58
N ASN A 48 -2.85 4.05 -5.67
CA ASN A 48 -1.84 5.11 -5.60
C ASN A 48 -2.35 6.35 -4.84
N ARG A 49 -3.58 6.80 -5.13
CA ARG A 49 -4.22 7.92 -4.40
C ARG A 49 -4.42 7.59 -2.92
N LEU A 50 -4.85 6.37 -2.61
CA LEU A 50 -5.00 5.91 -1.23
C LEU A 50 -3.66 6.00 -0.49
N TYR A 51 -2.59 5.38 -0.99
CA TYR A 51 -1.30 5.36 -0.30
C TYR A 51 -0.72 6.76 -0.10
N GLN A 52 -0.83 7.65 -1.09
CA GLN A 52 -0.44 9.05 -0.95
C GLN A 52 -1.25 9.77 0.14
N LYS A 53 -2.57 9.56 0.18
CA LYS A 53 -3.44 10.12 1.25
C LYS A 53 -3.08 9.59 2.64
N LEU A 54 -2.60 8.34 2.73
CA LEU A 54 -2.15 7.73 3.98
C LEU A 54 -0.73 8.16 4.40
N GLY A 55 -0.06 9.02 3.61
CA GLY A 55 1.26 9.57 3.93
C GLY A 55 2.44 8.78 3.36
N PHE A 56 2.21 7.73 2.57
CA PHE A 56 3.29 7.09 1.83
C PHE A 56 3.85 8.07 0.78
N ARG A 57 5.17 8.14 0.69
CA ARG A 57 5.87 8.95 -0.31
C ARG A 57 6.41 8.06 -1.42
N LYS A 58 6.20 8.45 -2.67
CA LYS A 58 6.75 7.74 -3.82
C LYS A 58 8.29 7.80 -3.76
N ARG A 59 8.93 6.64 -3.91
CA ARG A 59 10.39 6.53 -4.03
C ARG A 59 10.75 6.33 -5.50
N GLU A 60 11.84 6.94 -5.92
CA GLU A 60 12.44 6.66 -7.22
C GLU A 60 13.27 5.38 -7.12
N THR A 61 12.90 4.37 -7.91
CA THR A 61 13.57 3.07 -7.95
C THR A 61 13.25 2.36 -9.26
N ASN A 62 14.09 1.42 -9.67
CA ASN A 62 13.92 0.65 -10.90
C ASN A 62 13.17 -0.65 -10.62
N VAL A 63 12.23 -1.00 -11.50
CA VAL A 63 11.54 -2.30 -11.49
C VAL A 63 12.00 -3.09 -12.71
N TYR A 64 12.57 -4.26 -12.48
CA TYR A 64 13.03 -5.16 -13.55
C TYR A 64 12.13 -6.40 -13.61
N ARG A 65 11.81 -6.85 -14.82
CA ARG A 65 11.13 -8.12 -15.07
C ARG A 65 11.86 -8.86 -16.17
N PHE A 66 12.22 -10.10 -15.88
CA PHE A 66 12.70 -11.04 -16.89
C PHE A 66 11.54 -11.94 -17.29
N THR A 67 11.31 -12.08 -18.60
CA THR A 67 10.32 -12.99 -19.18
C THR A 67 11.06 -13.89 -20.16
N PHE A 68 10.83 -15.20 -20.09
CA PHE A 68 11.39 -16.16 -21.04
C PHE A 68 10.72 -16.07 -22.41
#